data_AF-A0A0F9AEB5-F1
#
_entry.id   AF-A0A0F9AEB5-F1
#
_cell.length_a   1.000
_cell.length_b   1.000
_cell.length_c   1.000
_cell.angle_alpha   90.00
_cell.angle_beta   90.00
_cell.angle_gamma   90.00
#
_symmetry.space_group_name_H-M   'P 1'
#
loop_
_entity.id
_entity.type
_entity.pdbx_description
1 polymer ?
#
loop_
_entity_poly.entity_id
_entity_poly.type
_entity_poly.pdbx_seq_one_letter_code
_entity_poly.pdbx_strand_id
1 'polypeptide(L)'
;RKTVRAKIPRHVGVSVGVGDDEKKRAEALYVAGARLFCVDVAHAHCKQVGKMVKYMKKTYNDLYIIAGNVATYSGADYLVSIGADAVKVGVGAGSICTTRETTGFGVPQLTAIMDCARIDKPIIADGGIRYSGDVAKALVAGAHTIMLGGMFAGTEEAPGEVELFQGRSYKSYRGMGSMGAMQQKQGSSDRYFQESTEADKLVPEGIEGRVPYKGSLSAVINQLLGGVRSSMGYTGSANIEEMRTKPEFVRVTSAGMNESHVHDVTITKEAPNYHVS
;
A
#
# COMPACT_ATOMS: atom_id res chain seq x y z
N ARG A 1 -11.24 35.10 15.64
CA ARG A 1 -10.24 34.01 15.54
C ARG A 1 -10.05 33.68 14.06
N LYS A 2 -8.97 34.20 13.43
CA LYS A 2 -8.63 33.87 12.04
C LYS A 2 -8.12 32.42 12.02
N THR A 3 -8.96 31.47 11.65
CA THR A 3 -8.54 30.12 11.32
C THR A 3 -7.68 30.21 10.07
N VAL A 4 -6.36 30.22 10.25
CA VAL A 4 -5.42 29.91 9.18
C VAL A 4 -5.74 28.48 8.77
N ARG A 5 -6.58 28.31 7.74
CA ARG A 5 -6.87 27.00 7.16
C ARG A 5 -5.54 26.48 6.63
N ALA A 6 -4.96 25.49 7.32
CA ALA A 6 -3.81 24.77 6.80
C ALA A 6 -4.22 24.24 5.42
N LYS A 7 -3.64 24.80 4.34
CA LYS A 7 -3.98 24.39 2.98
C LYS A 7 -3.21 23.12 2.69
N ILE A 8 -3.87 21.97 2.82
CA ILE A 8 -3.27 20.68 2.46
C ILE A 8 -2.79 20.78 1.00
N PRO A 9 -1.49 20.53 0.72
CA PRO A 9 -0.98 20.57 -0.64
C PRO A 9 -1.75 19.60 -1.54
N ARG A 10 -1.92 19.93 -2.83
CA ARG A 10 -2.69 19.09 -3.77
C ARG A 10 -2.13 17.67 -3.93
N HIS A 11 -0.85 17.46 -3.63
CA HIS A 11 -0.17 16.16 -3.72
C HIS A 11 -0.23 15.34 -2.43
N VAL A 12 -0.92 15.83 -1.38
CA VAL A 12 -1.14 15.08 -0.14
C VAL A 12 -2.49 14.36 -0.24
N GLY A 13 -2.43 13.03 -0.12
CA GLY A 13 -3.61 12.17 -0.02
C GLY A 13 -4.04 11.94 1.42
N VAL A 14 -5.33 11.71 1.64
CA VAL A 14 -5.90 11.36 2.94
C VAL A 14 -6.73 10.08 2.84
N SER A 15 -6.75 9.28 3.90
CA SER A 15 -7.50 8.03 3.95
C SER A 15 -8.82 8.21 4.68
N VAL A 16 -9.88 7.55 4.20
CA VAL A 16 -11.18 7.41 4.86
C VAL A 16 -11.69 5.97 4.72
N GLY A 17 -12.48 5.52 5.68
CA GLY A 17 -13.21 4.25 5.61
C GLY A 17 -14.58 4.41 4.93
N VAL A 18 -15.57 3.61 5.36
CA VAL A 18 -16.92 3.58 4.75
C VAL A 18 -18.07 3.77 5.74
N GLY A 19 -17.77 3.91 7.04
CA GLY A 19 -18.77 4.13 8.09
C GLY A 19 -19.42 5.52 8.03
N ASP A 20 -20.49 5.73 8.79
CA ASP A 20 -21.17 7.03 8.84
C ASP A 20 -20.29 8.14 9.45
N ASP A 21 -19.45 7.80 10.43
CA ASP A 21 -18.47 8.75 10.98
C ASP A 21 -17.37 9.11 9.97
N GLU A 22 -17.09 8.24 9.01
CA GLU A 22 -16.12 8.51 7.93
C GLU A 22 -16.65 9.55 6.94
N LYS A 23 -17.97 9.73 6.81
CA LYS A 23 -18.55 10.86 6.05
C LYS A 23 -18.21 12.19 6.72
N LYS A 24 -18.34 12.27 8.05
CA LYS A 24 -17.97 13.48 8.83
C LYS A 24 -16.47 13.74 8.73
N ARG A 25 -15.64 12.69 8.78
CA ARG A 25 -14.19 12.78 8.56
C ARG A 25 -13.88 13.32 7.16
N ALA A 26 -14.52 12.77 6.13
CA ALA A 26 -14.34 13.21 4.75
C ALA A 26 -14.69 14.68 4.57
N GLU A 27 -15.80 15.14 5.14
CA GLU A 27 -16.19 16.55 5.14
C GLU A 27 -15.15 17.44 5.81
N ALA A 28 -14.70 17.08 7.01
CA ALA A 28 -13.69 17.86 7.75
C ALA A 28 -12.37 17.97 6.97
N LEU A 29 -11.90 16.87 6.37
CA LEU A 29 -10.68 16.83 5.55
C LEU A 29 -10.85 17.66 4.26
N TYR A 30 -12.02 17.59 3.63
CA TYR A 30 -12.33 18.37 2.44
C TYR A 30 -12.34 19.88 2.74
N VAL A 31 -12.96 20.28 3.84
CA VAL A 31 -12.97 21.67 4.34
C VAL A 31 -11.55 22.16 4.68
N ALA A 32 -10.69 21.25 5.18
CA ALA A 32 -9.28 21.51 5.40
C ALA A 32 -8.46 21.60 4.10
N GLY A 33 -9.03 21.29 2.94
CA GLY A 33 -8.41 21.46 1.63
C GLY A 33 -7.89 20.18 0.97
N ALA A 34 -8.12 18.99 1.57
CA ALA A 34 -7.77 17.73 0.91
C ALA A 34 -8.59 17.55 -0.37
N ARG A 35 -7.94 17.07 -1.44
CA ARG A 35 -8.57 16.80 -2.75
C ARG A 35 -8.29 15.41 -3.30
N LEU A 36 -7.31 14.71 -2.72
CA LEU A 36 -6.98 13.33 -3.02
C LEU A 36 -7.41 12.46 -1.84
N PHE A 37 -8.43 11.62 -2.05
CA PHE A 37 -8.99 10.74 -1.02
C PHE A 37 -8.76 9.29 -1.40
N CYS A 38 -8.39 8.47 -0.41
CA CYS A 38 -8.31 7.04 -0.52
C CYS A 38 -9.41 6.41 0.34
N VAL A 39 -10.44 5.83 -0.30
CA VAL A 39 -11.41 4.97 0.37
C VAL A 39 -10.74 3.63 0.56
N ASP A 40 -10.29 3.38 1.80
CA ASP A 40 -9.28 2.37 2.12
C ASP A 40 -9.80 1.30 3.07
N VAL A 41 -10.24 0.18 2.51
CA VAL A 41 -10.79 -0.97 3.23
C VAL A 41 -10.07 -2.26 2.83
N ALA A 42 -10.15 -3.29 3.66
CA ALA A 42 -9.55 -4.60 3.35
C ALA A 42 -10.19 -5.26 2.12
N HIS A 43 -11.48 -5.01 1.86
CA HIS A 43 -12.24 -5.59 0.76
C HIS A 43 -13.21 -4.59 0.11
N ALA A 44 -12.81 -3.99 -1.01
CA ALA A 44 -13.58 -2.91 -1.63
C ALA A 44 -14.61 -3.36 -2.66
N HIS A 45 -14.67 -4.65 -3.00
CA HIS A 45 -15.72 -5.19 -3.86
C HIS A 45 -17.02 -5.42 -3.08
N CYS A 46 -17.51 -4.37 -2.41
CA CYS A 46 -18.68 -4.42 -1.54
C CYS A 46 -19.57 -3.17 -1.67
N LYS A 47 -20.84 -3.32 -1.29
CA LYS A 47 -21.86 -2.26 -1.44
C LYS A 47 -21.53 -1.00 -0.62
N GLN A 48 -20.88 -1.15 0.52
CA GLN A 48 -20.53 -0.06 1.44
C GLN A 48 -19.56 0.92 0.77
N VAL A 49 -18.52 0.41 0.09
CA VAL A 49 -17.60 1.25 -0.71
C VAL A 49 -18.36 1.93 -1.84
N GLY A 50 -19.23 1.19 -2.56
CA GLY A 50 -20.13 1.76 -3.57
C GLY A 50 -20.93 2.96 -3.07
N LYS A 51 -21.51 2.87 -1.87
CA LYS A 51 -22.27 3.96 -1.24
C LYS A 51 -21.37 5.14 -0.88
N MET A 52 -20.19 4.89 -0.30
CA MET A 52 -19.26 5.94 0.12
C MET A 52 -18.71 6.74 -1.07
N VAL A 53 -18.22 6.05 -2.11
CA VAL A 53 -17.68 6.70 -3.32
C VAL A 53 -18.74 7.55 -4.00
N LYS A 54 -19.96 7.00 -4.20
CA LYS A 54 -21.08 7.74 -4.81
C LYS A 54 -21.50 8.94 -3.97
N TYR A 55 -21.53 8.81 -2.65
CA TYR A 55 -21.79 9.91 -1.74
C TYR A 55 -20.74 11.02 -1.90
N MET A 56 -19.45 10.69 -1.86
CA MET A 56 -18.37 11.66 -1.99
C MET A 56 -18.39 12.37 -3.35
N LYS A 57 -18.56 11.63 -4.45
CA LYS A 57 -18.66 12.21 -5.81
C LYS A 57 -19.89 13.10 -5.99
N LYS A 58 -21.01 12.80 -5.31
CA LYS A 58 -22.21 13.66 -5.33
C LYS A 58 -22.05 14.92 -4.49
N THR A 59 -21.30 14.84 -3.39
CA THR A 59 -21.20 15.90 -2.38
C THR A 59 -20.11 16.92 -2.71
N TYR A 60 -19.04 16.49 -3.39
CA TYR A 60 -17.85 17.30 -3.63
C TYR A 60 -17.47 17.32 -5.11
N ASN A 61 -17.25 18.51 -5.68
CA ASN A 61 -17.12 18.72 -7.12
C ASN A 61 -15.69 18.63 -7.67
N ASP A 62 -14.67 18.48 -6.82
CA ASP A 62 -13.24 18.52 -7.20
C ASP A 62 -12.40 17.46 -6.48
N LEU A 63 -12.91 16.23 -6.36
CA LEU A 63 -12.21 15.12 -5.73
C LEU A 63 -11.61 14.11 -6.72
N TYR A 64 -10.37 13.73 -6.43
CA TYR A 64 -9.75 12.51 -6.93
C TYR A 64 -9.88 11.41 -5.86
N ILE A 65 -10.53 10.31 -6.21
CA ILE A 65 -10.81 9.19 -5.32
C ILE A 65 -10.05 7.95 -5.79
N ILE A 66 -9.12 7.53 -4.96
CA ILE A 66 -8.55 6.18 -4.99
C ILE A 66 -9.50 5.29 -4.19
N ALA A 67 -9.89 4.14 -4.72
CA ALA A 67 -10.67 3.15 -3.98
C ALA A 67 -9.95 1.81 -3.95
N GLY A 68 -9.96 1.14 -2.81
CA GLY A 68 -9.40 -0.20 -2.66
C GLY A 68 -9.57 -0.77 -1.26
N ASN A 69 -9.19 -2.02 -1.02
CA ASN A 69 -8.42 -2.86 -1.94
C ASN A 69 -9.25 -3.89 -2.69
N VAL A 70 -8.82 -4.20 -3.90
CA VAL A 70 -9.30 -5.31 -4.72
C VAL A 70 -8.12 -6.17 -5.17
N ALA A 71 -8.39 -7.37 -5.62
CA ALA A 71 -7.36 -8.28 -6.13
C ALA A 71 -7.79 -9.07 -7.38
N THR A 72 -8.92 -8.65 -7.98
CA THR A 72 -9.50 -9.26 -9.18
C THR A 72 -9.99 -8.17 -10.13
N TYR A 73 -10.01 -8.47 -11.42
CA TYR A 73 -10.59 -7.61 -12.46
C TYR A 73 -12.01 -7.20 -12.15
N SER A 74 -12.87 -8.13 -11.71
CA SER A 74 -14.27 -7.82 -11.38
C SER A 74 -14.39 -6.79 -10.25
N GLY A 75 -13.52 -6.86 -9.24
CA GLY A 75 -13.48 -5.85 -8.18
C GLY A 75 -12.96 -4.50 -8.70
N ALA A 76 -11.93 -4.52 -9.54
CA ALA A 76 -11.39 -3.31 -10.13
C ALA A 76 -12.40 -2.60 -11.04
N ASP A 77 -13.03 -3.35 -11.96
CA ASP A 77 -14.10 -2.87 -12.85
C ASP A 77 -15.30 -2.34 -12.06
N TYR A 78 -15.71 -3.03 -10.99
CA TYR A 78 -16.72 -2.52 -10.07
C TYR A 78 -16.36 -1.15 -9.50
N LEU A 79 -15.12 -0.96 -9.01
CA LEU A 79 -14.69 0.31 -8.44
C LEU A 79 -14.66 1.44 -9.48
N VAL A 80 -14.25 1.15 -10.72
CA VAL A 80 -14.34 2.12 -11.82
C VAL A 80 -15.80 2.48 -12.09
N SER A 81 -16.70 1.49 -12.16
CA SER A 81 -18.13 1.68 -12.47
C SER A 81 -18.87 2.57 -11.45
N ILE A 82 -18.40 2.62 -10.20
CA ILE A 82 -18.98 3.48 -9.15
C ILE A 82 -18.32 4.86 -9.07
N GLY A 83 -17.32 5.14 -9.91
CA GLY A 83 -16.68 6.45 -10.04
C GLY A 83 -15.35 6.61 -9.31
N ALA A 84 -14.61 5.52 -9.04
CA ALA A 84 -13.21 5.65 -8.60
C ALA A 84 -12.34 6.20 -9.74
N ASP A 85 -11.42 7.11 -9.43
CA ASP A 85 -10.47 7.68 -10.40
C ASP A 85 -9.19 6.84 -10.52
N ALA A 86 -8.87 6.06 -9.49
CA ALA A 86 -7.84 5.03 -9.50
C ALA A 86 -8.21 3.87 -8.56
N VAL A 87 -7.65 2.69 -8.83
CA VAL A 87 -7.91 1.46 -8.07
C VAL A 87 -6.66 1.03 -7.31
N LYS A 88 -6.79 0.83 -6.00
CA LYS A 88 -5.71 0.27 -5.17
C LYS A 88 -5.83 -1.26 -5.11
N VAL A 89 -4.75 -1.94 -5.47
CA VAL A 89 -4.71 -3.40 -5.73
C VAL A 89 -3.82 -4.08 -4.70
N GLY A 90 -4.40 -5.04 -3.98
CA GLY A 90 -3.65 -5.92 -3.08
C GLY A 90 -4.48 -6.38 -1.89
N VAL A 91 -4.73 -7.68 -1.80
CA VAL A 91 -5.43 -8.31 -0.67
C VAL A 91 -4.54 -9.43 -0.12
N GLY A 92 -4.10 -9.27 1.13
CA GLY A 92 -3.28 -10.27 1.83
C GLY A 92 -1.79 -10.28 1.48
N ALA A 93 -1.26 -9.28 0.76
CA ALA A 93 0.14 -9.25 0.31
C ALA A 93 1.10 -8.47 1.24
N GLY A 94 0.59 -7.70 2.19
CA GLY A 94 1.42 -6.86 3.07
C GLY A 94 2.34 -7.68 3.99
N SER A 95 3.53 -7.16 4.32
CA SER A 95 4.55 -7.86 5.14
C SER A 95 4.14 -8.15 6.59
N ILE A 96 3.07 -7.50 7.05
CA ILE A 96 2.50 -7.53 8.40
C ILE A 96 1.05 -8.03 8.37
N CYS A 97 0.57 -8.48 7.21
CA CYS A 97 -0.80 -8.91 7.00
C CYS A 97 -0.91 -10.40 7.26
N THR A 98 -1.91 -10.80 8.04
CA THR A 98 -2.24 -12.21 8.29
C THR A 98 -3.57 -12.61 7.66
N THR A 99 -4.24 -11.72 6.90
CA THR A 99 -5.54 -11.99 6.25
C THR A 99 -5.59 -13.33 5.53
N ARG A 100 -4.54 -13.72 4.79
CA ARG A 100 -4.52 -15.03 4.09
C ARG A 100 -4.59 -16.21 5.05
N GLU A 101 -3.82 -16.16 6.12
CA GLU A 101 -3.78 -17.22 7.13
C GLU A 101 -5.05 -17.21 7.98
N THR A 102 -5.51 -16.03 8.41
CA THR A 102 -6.67 -15.87 9.28
C THR A 102 -7.99 -16.18 8.56
N THR A 103 -8.14 -15.78 7.30
CA THR A 103 -9.43 -15.82 6.59
C THR A 103 -9.45 -16.77 5.38
N GLY A 104 -8.29 -17.19 4.88
CA GLY A 104 -8.17 -17.92 3.62
C GLY A 104 -8.28 -17.04 2.36
N PHE A 105 -8.52 -15.74 2.49
CA PHE A 105 -8.67 -14.83 1.36
C PHE A 105 -7.38 -14.10 1.00
N GLY A 106 -7.07 -14.09 -0.30
CA GLY A 106 -6.00 -13.29 -0.88
C GLY A 106 -5.62 -13.81 -2.26
N VAL A 107 -4.91 -12.97 -3.02
CA VAL A 107 -4.39 -13.32 -4.35
C VAL A 107 -2.92 -12.94 -4.41
N PRO A 108 -2.02 -13.79 -4.94
CA PRO A 108 -0.63 -13.42 -5.19
C PRO A 108 -0.52 -12.08 -5.92
N GLN A 109 0.30 -11.18 -5.39
CA GLN A 109 0.25 -9.75 -5.75
C GLN A 109 0.51 -9.50 -7.24
N LEU A 110 1.47 -10.21 -7.83
CA LEU A 110 1.78 -10.05 -9.26
C LEU A 110 0.58 -10.42 -10.14
N THR A 111 -0.09 -11.54 -9.81
CA THR A 111 -1.33 -11.96 -10.48
C THR A 111 -2.45 -10.95 -10.26
N ALA A 112 -2.64 -10.45 -9.04
CA ALA A 112 -3.66 -9.45 -8.75
C ALA A 112 -3.46 -8.16 -9.57
N ILE A 113 -2.21 -7.69 -9.69
CA ILE A 113 -1.85 -6.51 -10.50
C ILE A 113 -2.16 -6.78 -11.97
N MET A 114 -1.65 -7.86 -12.55
CA MET A 114 -1.90 -8.21 -13.96
C MET A 114 -3.41 -8.34 -14.26
N ASP A 115 -4.17 -8.93 -13.34
CA ASP A 115 -5.60 -9.13 -13.50
C ASP A 115 -6.37 -7.80 -13.46
N CYS A 116 -6.02 -6.92 -12.51
CA CYS A 116 -6.64 -5.60 -12.35
C CYS A 116 -6.19 -4.58 -13.39
N ALA A 117 -5.00 -4.73 -13.98
CA ALA A 117 -4.44 -3.81 -14.98
C ALA A 117 -5.23 -3.76 -16.30
N ARG A 118 -6.22 -4.63 -16.45
CA ARG A 118 -7.13 -4.70 -17.61
C ARG A 118 -8.19 -3.59 -17.63
N ILE A 119 -8.35 -2.83 -16.54
CA ILE A 119 -9.26 -1.68 -16.49
C ILE A 119 -8.68 -0.46 -17.23
N ASP A 120 -9.52 0.54 -17.50
CA ASP A 120 -9.15 1.79 -18.19
C ASP A 120 -8.70 2.93 -17.25
N LYS A 121 -8.46 2.63 -15.97
CA LYS A 121 -8.01 3.57 -14.94
C LYS A 121 -6.65 3.20 -14.36
N PRO A 122 -5.91 4.19 -13.81
CA PRO A 122 -4.68 3.92 -13.09
C PRO A 122 -4.89 2.94 -11.94
N ILE A 123 -3.95 2.00 -11.78
CA ILE A 123 -3.91 1.10 -10.64
C ILE A 123 -2.68 1.35 -9.77
N ILE A 124 -2.84 1.16 -8.46
CA ILE A 124 -1.80 1.31 -7.45
C ILE A 124 -1.52 -0.07 -6.85
N ALA A 125 -0.31 -0.60 -7.01
CA ALA A 125 0.09 -1.83 -6.36
C ALA A 125 0.40 -1.58 -4.87
N ASP A 126 -0.35 -2.21 -3.97
CA ASP A 126 -0.27 -2.01 -2.53
C ASP A 126 0.07 -3.31 -1.79
N GLY A 127 1.25 -3.33 -1.15
CA GLY A 127 1.75 -4.46 -0.37
C GLY A 127 2.68 -5.41 -1.13
N GLY A 128 3.45 -6.20 -0.36
CA GLY A 128 4.33 -7.26 -0.88
C GLY A 128 5.68 -6.81 -1.44
N ILE A 129 5.96 -5.50 -1.49
CA ILE A 129 7.22 -4.96 -1.99
C ILE A 129 8.32 -5.06 -0.91
N ARG A 130 9.40 -5.78 -1.23
CA ARG A 130 10.55 -5.97 -0.33
C ARG A 130 11.81 -5.35 -0.89
N TYR A 131 11.96 -5.38 -2.21
CA TYR A 131 13.12 -4.86 -2.93
C TYR A 131 12.72 -3.91 -4.05
N SER A 132 13.66 -3.09 -4.53
CA SER A 132 13.44 -2.25 -5.72
C SER A 132 13.09 -3.06 -6.98
N GLY A 133 13.58 -4.29 -7.08
CA GLY A 133 13.18 -5.23 -8.12
C GLY A 133 11.69 -5.63 -8.06
N ASP A 134 11.08 -5.64 -6.88
CA ASP A 134 9.63 -5.89 -6.76
C ASP A 134 8.82 -4.68 -7.25
N VAL A 135 9.33 -3.45 -7.05
CA VAL A 135 8.73 -2.23 -7.65
C VAL A 135 8.78 -2.31 -9.16
N ALA A 136 9.92 -2.70 -9.73
CA ALA A 136 10.07 -2.89 -11.17
C ALA A 136 9.09 -3.94 -11.71
N LYS A 137 8.98 -5.10 -11.06
CA LYS A 137 8.01 -6.15 -11.43
C LYS A 137 6.56 -5.66 -11.34
N ALA A 138 6.22 -4.88 -10.32
CA ALA A 138 4.87 -4.30 -10.20
C ALA A 138 4.54 -3.34 -11.35
N LEU A 139 5.51 -2.51 -11.76
CA LEU A 139 5.35 -1.63 -12.94
C LEU A 139 5.14 -2.47 -14.19
N VAL A 140 6.04 -3.43 -14.48
CA VAL A 140 5.91 -4.30 -15.67
C VAL A 140 4.60 -5.10 -15.68
N ALA A 141 4.07 -5.46 -14.51
CA ALA A 141 2.79 -6.15 -14.39
C ALA A 141 1.55 -5.27 -14.68
N GLY A 142 1.72 -3.95 -14.87
CA GLY A 142 0.63 -3.05 -15.19
C GLY A 142 0.38 -1.93 -14.16
N ALA A 143 1.10 -1.89 -13.04
CA ALA A 143 0.87 -0.85 -12.04
C ALA A 143 1.35 0.53 -12.51
N HIS A 144 0.56 1.58 -12.24
CA HIS A 144 0.97 2.96 -12.55
C HIS A 144 1.81 3.54 -11.42
N THR A 145 1.48 3.19 -10.19
CA THR A 145 2.22 3.58 -8.98
C THR A 145 2.21 2.45 -7.96
N ILE A 146 3.08 2.56 -6.95
CA ILE A 146 3.27 1.56 -5.91
C ILE A 146 3.09 2.25 -4.55
N MET A 147 2.28 1.66 -3.68
CA MET A 147 2.13 2.07 -2.29
C MET A 147 3.07 1.25 -1.40
N LEU A 148 3.86 1.93 -0.58
CA LEU A 148 4.93 1.34 0.23
C LEU A 148 4.69 1.60 1.72
N GLY A 149 4.55 0.51 2.49
CA GLY A 149 4.49 0.54 3.96
C GLY A 149 5.83 0.21 4.60
N GLY A 150 6.13 -1.08 4.76
CA GLY A 150 7.34 -1.57 5.45
C GLY A 150 8.68 -1.07 4.88
N MET A 151 8.70 -0.64 3.61
CA MET A 151 9.88 0.00 3.02
C MET A 151 10.19 1.35 3.69
N PHE A 152 9.17 2.13 4.07
CA PHE A 152 9.31 3.44 4.71
C PHE A 152 9.15 3.42 6.23
N ALA A 153 8.57 2.37 6.82
CA ALA A 153 8.28 2.33 8.25
C ALA A 153 9.51 2.54 9.18
N GLY A 154 10.71 2.19 8.71
CA GLY A 154 11.95 2.35 9.47
C GLY A 154 12.66 3.68 9.29
N THR A 155 12.11 4.63 8.53
CA THR A 155 12.79 5.91 8.25
C THR A 155 12.62 6.93 9.38
N GLU A 156 13.47 7.95 9.40
CA GLU A 156 13.41 9.07 10.35
C GLU A 156 12.03 9.73 10.39
N GLU A 157 11.46 9.99 9.21
CA GLU A 157 10.20 10.70 9.01
C GLU A 157 8.96 9.85 9.33
N ALA A 158 9.10 8.53 9.43
CA ALA A 158 8.01 7.68 9.85
C ALA A 158 7.63 7.98 11.32
N PRO A 159 6.35 7.85 11.72
CA PRO A 159 5.96 8.05 13.11
C PRO A 159 6.66 7.09 14.09
N GLY A 160 6.75 7.50 15.36
CA GLY A 160 7.33 6.70 16.45
C GLY A 160 8.83 6.92 16.66
N GLU A 161 9.30 6.54 17.85
CA GLU A 161 10.68 6.70 18.28
C GLU A 161 11.57 5.55 17.80
N VAL A 162 12.89 5.82 17.73
CA VAL A 162 13.89 4.79 17.48
C VAL A 162 14.13 4.01 18.77
N GLU A 163 13.95 2.70 18.73
CA GLU A 163 14.23 1.79 19.85
C GLU A 163 15.57 1.08 19.63
N LEU A 164 16.32 0.85 20.71
CA LEU A 164 17.51 0.00 20.70
C LEU A 164 17.13 -1.40 21.18
N PHE A 165 17.38 -2.41 20.35
CA PHE A 165 17.13 -3.81 20.70
C PHE A 165 18.30 -4.68 20.26
N GLN A 166 18.87 -5.44 21.19
CA GLN A 166 20.04 -6.31 20.94
C GLN A 166 21.18 -5.60 20.20
N GLY A 167 21.46 -4.34 20.56
CA GLY A 167 22.54 -3.54 19.98
C GLY A 167 22.27 -3.00 18.58
N ARG A 168 21.04 -3.12 18.05
CA ARG A 168 20.63 -2.55 16.76
C ARG A 168 19.44 -1.60 16.94
N SER A 169 19.32 -0.63 16.04
CA SER A 169 18.25 0.36 16.04
C SER A 169 17.05 -0.10 15.21
N TYR A 170 15.86 0.04 15.76
CA TYR A 170 14.59 -0.34 15.14
C TYR A 170 13.55 0.77 15.29
N LYS A 171 12.45 0.65 14.53
CA LYS A 171 11.20 1.41 14.75
C LYS A 171 10.02 0.45 14.80
N SER A 172 8.97 0.83 15.52
CA SER A 172 7.73 0.07 15.57
C SER A 172 7.02 0.09 14.21
N TYR A 173 6.48 -1.05 13.81
CA TYR A 173 5.68 -1.18 12.60
C TYR A 173 4.54 -2.17 12.85
N ARG A 174 3.31 -1.72 12.62
CA ARG A 174 2.10 -2.51 12.89
C ARG A 174 1.10 -2.41 11.77
N GLY A 175 0.31 -3.46 11.61
CA GLY A 175 -0.82 -3.45 10.70
C GLY A 175 -2.00 -2.72 11.27
N MET A 176 -2.77 -2.07 10.39
CA MET A 176 -4.04 -1.48 10.79
C MET A 176 -5.04 -2.57 11.22
N GLY A 177 -4.83 -3.84 10.85
CA GLY A 177 -5.61 -4.98 11.33
C GLY A 177 -5.08 -5.60 12.62
N SER A 178 -4.10 -4.98 13.29
CA SER A 178 -3.59 -5.46 14.58
C SER A 178 -4.46 -5.01 15.74
N MET A 179 -4.36 -5.73 16.86
CA MET A 179 -5.12 -5.41 18.07
C MET A 179 -4.88 -3.97 18.57
N GLY A 180 -3.62 -3.53 18.67
CA GLY A 180 -3.30 -2.20 19.16
C GLY A 180 -3.64 -1.07 18.17
N ALA A 181 -3.87 -1.38 16.89
CA ALA A 181 -4.40 -0.42 15.92
C ALA A 181 -5.94 -0.36 15.96
N MET A 182 -6.61 -1.50 16.07
CA MET A 182 -8.08 -1.59 16.07
C MET A 182 -8.72 -1.15 17.39
N GLN A 183 -8.06 -1.38 18.54
CA GLN A 183 -8.58 -1.00 19.87
C GLN A 183 -8.58 0.50 20.15
N GLN A 184 -7.99 1.32 19.26
CA GLN A 184 -7.98 2.77 19.45
C GLN A 184 -9.38 3.36 19.27
N LYS A 185 -9.69 4.44 20.00
CA LYS A 185 -11.01 5.11 19.93
C LYS A 185 -11.37 5.62 18.52
N GLN A 186 -10.37 5.91 17.70
CA GLN A 186 -10.47 6.17 16.26
C GLN A 186 -9.60 5.17 15.49
N GLY A 187 -9.69 3.91 15.89
CA GLY A 187 -8.94 2.80 15.32
C GLY A 187 -9.48 2.37 13.95
N SER A 188 -8.87 1.33 13.42
CA SER A 188 -9.07 0.86 12.04
C SER A 188 -10.02 -0.34 11.91
N SER A 189 -10.80 -0.65 12.94
CA SER A 189 -11.71 -1.81 12.96
C SER A 189 -12.72 -1.79 11.81
N ASP A 190 -13.22 -0.61 11.45
CA ASP A 190 -14.17 -0.41 10.33
C ASP A 190 -13.57 -0.81 8.97
N ARG A 191 -12.26 -0.62 8.80
CA ARG A 191 -11.53 -1.01 7.58
C ARG A 191 -11.48 -2.53 7.40
N TYR A 192 -11.63 -3.29 8.49
CA TYR A 192 -11.63 -4.76 8.53
C TYR A 192 -13.03 -5.33 8.82
N PHE A 193 -14.08 -4.53 8.63
CA PHE A 193 -15.48 -4.96 8.77
C PHE A 193 -15.83 -5.53 10.16
N GLN A 194 -15.15 -5.06 11.20
CA GLN A 194 -15.40 -5.44 12.58
C GLN A 194 -16.43 -4.48 13.20
N GLU A 195 -17.55 -5.00 13.69
CA GLU A 195 -18.64 -4.19 14.28
C GLU A 195 -18.36 -3.79 15.74
N SER A 196 -17.47 -4.51 16.43
CA SER A 196 -17.12 -4.28 17.83
C SER A 196 -15.74 -3.64 17.97
N THR A 197 -15.55 -2.81 19.00
CA THR A 197 -14.24 -2.33 19.45
C THR A 197 -13.75 -3.05 20.72
N GLU A 198 -14.55 -3.98 21.26
CA GLU A 198 -14.17 -4.79 22.42
C GLU A 198 -13.08 -5.78 22.04
N ALA A 199 -11.99 -5.80 22.81
CA ALA A 199 -10.80 -6.60 22.53
C ALA A 199 -11.12 -8.09 22.29
N ASP A 200 -12.03 -8.66 23.07
CA ASP A 200 -12.34 -10.10 23.03
C ASP A 200 -13.18 -10.51 21.80
N LYS A 201 -13.74 -9.54 21.07
CA LYS A 201 -14.55 -9.76 19.87
C LYS A 201 -13.79 -9.46 18.57
N LEU A 202 -12.60 -8.87 18.66
CA LEU A 202 -11.79 -8.53 17.49
C LEU A 202 -11.00 -9.73 17.01
N VAL A 203 -11.07 -10.01 15.70
CA VAL A 203 -10.22 -11.01 15.03
C VAL A 203 -9.14 -10.29 14.24
N PRO A 204 -7.87 -10.27 14.71
CA PRO A 204 -6.81 -9.53 14.05
C PRO A 204 -6.36 -10.16 12.73
N GLU A 205 -6.18 -9.30 11.74
CA GLU A 205 -5.69 -9.62 10.40
C GLU A 205 -4.32 -8.96 10.11
N GLY A 206 -3.67 -8.47 11.16
CA GLY A 206 -2.30 -7.98 11.10
C GLY A 206 -1.57 -8.11 12.43
N ILE A 207 -0.25 -8.07 12.34
CA ILE A 207 0.64 -8.17 13.51
C ILE A 207 1.26 -6.83 13.87
N GLU A 208 1.87 -6.79 15.05
CA GLU A 208 2.72 -5.70 15.51
C GLU A 208 4.15 -6.21 15.60
N GLY A 209 5.09 -5.45 15.08
CA GLY A 209 6.49 -5.83 15.05
C GLY A 209 7.41 -4.62 15.02
N ARG A 210 8.67 -4.90 14.73
CA ARG A 210 9.72 -3.90 14.61
C ARG A 210 10.41 -4.06 13.27
N VAL A 211 10.84 -2.96 12.66
CA VAL A 211 11.62 -2.94 11.41
C VAL A 211 12.96 -2.25 11.67
N PRO A 212 14.05 -2.68 11.00
CA PRO A 212 15.33 -2.01 11.14
C PRO A 212 15.23 -0.53 10.82
N TYR A 213 15.96 0.30 11.57
CA TYR A 213 16.12 1.72 11.25
C TYR A 213 16.84 1.89 9.90
N LYS A 214 16.31 2.75 9.04
CA LYS A 214 16.78 2.92 7.65
C LYS A 214 17.38 4.29 7.34
N GLY A 215 17.47 5.18 8.34
CA GLY A 215 17.88 6.57 8.14
C GLY A 215 16.80 7.40 7.44
N SER A 216 17.20 8.40 6.66
CA SER A 216 16.25 9.32 6.00
C SER A 216 15.48 8.66 4.86
N LEU A 217 14.22 9.08 4.69
CA LEU A 217 13.34 8.66 3.59
C LEU A 217 13.95 8.96 2.22
N SER A 218 14.60 10.12 2.10
CA SER A 218 15.27 10.53 0.85
C SER A 218 16.32 9.51 0.39
N ALA A 219 17.13 8.99 1.31
CA ALA A 219 18.13 7.96 0.99
C ALA A 219 17.48 6.66 0.50
N VAL A 220 16.41 6.22 1.16
CA VAL A 220 15.64 5.03 0.78
C VAL A 220 15.02 5.22 -0.62
N ILE A 221 14.40 6.36 -0.89
CA ILE A 221 13.82 6.67 -2.21
C ILE A 221 14.89 6.66 -3.30
N ASN A 222 16.07 7.25 -3.05
CA ASN A 222 17.15 7.25 -4.03
C ASN A 222 17.61 5.83 -4.40
N GLN A 223 17.72 4.93 -3.41
CA GLN A 223 18.07 3.52 -3.67
C GLN A 223 16.97 2.79 -4.46
N LEU A 224 15.70 3.04 -4.12
CA LEU A 224 14.56 2.46 -4.84
C LEU A 224 14.53 2.91 -6.30
N LEU A 225 14.65 4.21 -6.55
CA LEU A 225 14.66 4.79 -7.89
C LEU A 225 15.89 4.32 -8.69
N GLY A 226 17.05 4.16 -8.05
CA GLY A 226 18.24 3.59 -8.67
C GLY A 226 17.99 2.17 -9.22
N GLY A 227 17.33 1.32 -8.43
CA GLY A 227 16.94 -0.03 -8.86
C GLY A 227 15.94 -0.02 -10.02
N VAL A 228 14.92 0.86 -9.97
CA VAL A 228 13.95 1.00 -11.07
C VAL A 228 14.63 1.49 -12.35
N ARG A 229 15.49 2.51 -12.29
CA ARG A 229 16.24 3.01 -13.45
C ARG A 229 17.16 1.96 -14.06
N SER A 230 17.82 1.17 -13.22
CA SER A 230 18.62 0.02 -13.66
C SER A 230 17.75 -0.99 -14.42
N SER A 231 16.59 -1.35 -13.86
CA SER A 231 15.64 -2.26 -14.50
C SER A 231 15.08 -1.70 -15.82
N MET A 232 14.85 -0.39 -15.93
CA MET A 232 14.48 0.26 -17.20
C MET A 232 15.58 0.08 -18.26
N GLY A 233 16.86 0.16 -17.87
CA GLY A 233 17.99 -0.13 -18.75
C GLY A 233 17.98 -1.57 -19.27
N TYR A 234 17.82 -2.55 -18.39
CA TYR A 234 17.76 -3.97 -18.77
C TYR A 234 16.55 -4.32 -19.64
N THR A 235 15.41 -3.68 -19.42
CA THR A 235 14.19 -3.90 -20.19
C THR A 235 14.14 -3.06 -21.47
N GLY A 236 15.11 -2.17 -21.71
CA GLY A 236 15.11 -1.26 -22.85
C GLY A 236 13.96 -0.25 -22.83
N SER A 237 13.45 0.13 -21.65
CA SER A 237 12.31 1.02 -21.50
C SER A 237 12.75 2.47 -21.33
N ALA A 238 12.35 3.37 -22.25
CA ALA A 238 12.71 4.78 -22.19
C ALA A 238 11.88 5.57 -21.18
N ASN A 239 10.70 5.08 -20.82
CA ASN A 239 9.80 5.70 -19.85
C ASN A 239 8.96 4.64 -19.12
N ILE A 240 8.18 5.09 -18.13
CA ILE A 240 7.37 4.21 -17.29
C ILE A 240 6.27 3.52 -18.10
N GLU A 241 5.65 4.17 -19.08
CA GLU A 241 4.58 3.55 -19.86
C GLU A 241 5.11 2.41 -20.73
N GLU A 242 6.29 2.58 -21.32
CA GLU A 242 6.97 1.49 -22.02
C GLU A 242 7.29 0.34 -21.07
N MET A 243 7.85 0.63 -19.89
CA MET A 243 8.15 -0.39 -18.87
C MET A 243 6.89 -1.14 -18.44
N ARG A 244 5.73 -0.48 -18.44
CA ARG A 244 4.44 -1.04 -18.01
C ARG A 244 3.78 -1.95 -19.05
N THR A 245 4.16 -1.83 -20.33
CA THR A 245 3.39 -2.40 -21.45
C THR A 245 4.18 -3.28 -22.41
N LYS A 246 5.51 -3.14 -22.46
CA LYS A 246 6.36 -3.86 -23.43
C LYS A 246 7.13 -5.06 -22.86
N PRO A 247 7.73 -4.99 -21.64
CA PRO A 247 8.58 -6.08 -21.17
C PRO A 247 7.77 -7.33 -20.85
N GLU A 248 8.41 -8.48 -21.02
CA GLU A 248 7.82 -9.79 -20.78
C GLU A 248 8.40 -10.44 -19.52
N PHE A 249 7.61 -11.32 -18.90
CA PHE A 249 8.05 -12.11 -17.76
C PHE A 249 8.44 -13.52 -18.17
N VAL A 250 9.47 -14.04 -17.51
CA VAL A 250 9.77 -15.48 -17.49
C VAL A 250 9.44 -16.02 -16.10
N ARG A 251 8.68 -17.13 -16.06
CA ARG A 251 8.39 -17.82 -14.80
C ARG A 251 9.62 -18.61 -14.36
N VAL A 252 10.05 -18.39 -13.13
CA VAL A 252 11.16 -19.12 -12.51
C VAL A 252 10.65 -20.15 -11.49
N THR A 253 11.45 -21.19 -11.26
CA THR A 253 11.24 -22.14 -10.16
C THR A 253 11.81 -21.58 -8.85
N SER A 254 11.58 -22.25 -7.72
CA SER A 254 12.22 -21.88 -6.45
C SER A 254 13.74 -21.94 -6.51
N ALA A 255 14.30 -22.87 -7.29
CA ALA A 255 15.75 -22.94 -7.51
C ALA A 255 16.27 -21.70 -8.26
N GLY A 256 15.55 -21.23 -9.28
CA GLY A 256 15.89 -19.99 -9.98
C GLY A 256 15.76 -18.74 -9.10
N MET A 257 14.84 -18.73 -8.13
CA MET A 257 14.76 -17.65 -7.14
C MET A 257 15.96 -17.67 -6.18
N ASN A 258 16.42 -18.85 -5.77
CA ASN A 258 17.62 -18.98 -4.94
C ASN A 258 18.87 -18.53 -5.69
N GLU A 259 19.01 -18.89 -6.97
CA GLU A 259 20.08 -18.40 -7.86
C GLU A 259 20.05 -16.87 -8.01
N SER A 260 18.86 -16.25 -8.00
CA SER A 260 18.74 -14.80 -8.12
C SER A 260 19.27 -14.02 -6.91
N HIS A 261 19.36 -14.65 -5.74
CA HIS A 261 19.93 -14.05 -4.55
C HIS A 261 21.45 -14.27 -4.48
N VAL A 262 22.15 -13.49 -3.66
CA VAL A 262 23.58 -13.77 -3.40
C VAL A 262 23.71 -15.18 -2.81
N HIS A 263 24.50 -16.04 -3.45
CA HIS A 263 24.75 -17.42 -3.04
C HIS A 263 26.25 -17.76 -3.13
N ASP A 264 26.66 -18.82 -2.42
CA ASP A 264 28.04 -19.35 -2.38
C ASP A 264 29.15 -18.39 -1.91
N VAL A 265 28.78 -17.30 -1.24
CA VAL A 265 29.72 -16.33 -0.64
C VAL A 265 29.21 -15.78 0.70
N THR A 266 30.12 -15.34 1.55
CA THR A 266 29.80 -14.65 2.81
C THR A 266 29.80 -13.13 2.58
N ILE A 267 28.67 -12.47 2.86
CA ILE A 267 28.57 -11.00 2.79
C ILE A 267 29.41 -10.40 3.91
N THR A 268 30.45 -9.64 3.56
CA THR A 268 31.33 -8.94 4.51
C THR A 268 30.89 -7.52 4.83
N LYS A 269 30.07 -6.93 3.94
CA LYS A 269 29.53 -5.57 4.09
C LYS A 269 28.13 -5.51 3.49
N GLU A 270 27.17 -4.99 4.26
CA GLU A 270 25.82 -4.81 3.75
C GLU A 270 25.76 -3.72 2.67
N ALA A 271 25.08 -4.03 1.58
CA ALA A 271 24.78 -3.07 0.53
C ALA A 271 23.52 -2.26 0.91
N PRO A 272 23.45 -0.98 0.55
CA PRO A 272 22.35 -0.09 0.97
C PRO A 272 20.98 -0.44 0.39
N ASN A 273 20.92 -1.34 -0.59
CA ASN A 273 19.72 -1.76 -1.30
C ASN A 273 19.44 -3.28 -1.19
N TYR A 274 20.23 -4.00 -0.41
CA TYR A 274 20.13 -5.46 -0.28
C TYR A 274 20.34 -5.88 1.17
N HIS A 275 19.21 -6.13 1.84
CA HIS A 275 19.18 -6.72 3.17
C HIS A 275 18.59 -8.12 3.05
N VAL A 276 19.37 -9.12 3.47
CA VAL A 276 18.89 -10.49 3.61
C VAL A 276 18.20 -10.56 4.96
N SER A 277 16.89 -10.82 4.95
CA SER A 277 16.09 -11.10 6.15
C SER A 277 16.14 -12.58 6.48
#